data_AF-W7ELF6-F1
#
_entry.id   AF-W7ELF6-F1
#
_cell.length_a   1.000
_cell.length_b   1.000
_cell.length_c   1.000
_cell.angle_alpha   90.00
_cell.angle_beta   90.00
_cell.angle_gamma   90.00
#
_symmetry.space_group_name_H-M   'P 1'
#
loop_
_entity.id
_entity.type
_entity.pdbx_description
1 polymer ?
#
loop_
_entity_poly.entity_id
_entity_poly.type
_entity_poly.pdbx_seq_one_letter_code
_entity_poly.pdbx_strand_id
1 'polypeptide(L)'
;MSSSTFQSFSSSSSSTTINGQTVSKSEQTYSDPSGTRTQRTHQAPGEAPRIERFHTDANGRQIDNPRGTDARRIQDVTEEEDAPAKGRQYEERMEDEYAKREGGA
;
A
#
# COMPACT_ATOMS: atom_id res chain seq x y z
N MET A 1 1.68 -9.54 -43.65
CA MET A 1 2.36 -9.44 -42.34
C MET A 1 1.34 -8.91 -41.34
N SER A 2 0.75 -9.76 -40.49
CA SER A 2 -0.17 -9.30 -39.45
C SER A 2 0.64 -8.87 -38.23
N SER A 3 0.57 -7.59 -37.88
CA SER A 3 1.05 -7.08 -36.58
C SER A 3 -0.07 -7.32 -35.58
N SER A 4 0.11 -8.28 -34.66
CA SER A 4 -0.83 -8.47 -33.55
C SER A 4 -0.42 -7.54 -32.41
N THR A 5 -1.31 -6.63 -32.07
CA THR A 5 -1.11 -5.64 -31.02
C THR A 5 -1.87 -6.12 -29.79
N PHE A 6 -1.19 -6.68 -28.80
CA PHE A 6 -1.83 -7.18 -27.59
C PHE A 6 -2.35 -6.02 -26.74
N GLN A 7 -3.63 -6.08 -26.39
CA GLN A 7 -4.28 -5.16 -25.46
C GLN A 7 -4.96 -5.99 -24.37
N SER A 8 -4.87 -5.54 -23.13
CA SER A 8 -5.53 -6.20 -22.00
C SER A 8 -6.26 -5.20 -21.13
N PHE A 9 -7.34 -5.67 -20.53
CA PHE A 9 -8.15 -4.93 -19.58
C PHE A 9 -8.46 -5.83 -18.40
N SER A 10 -8.25 -5.31 -17.19
CA SER A 10 -8.55 -5.99 -15.94
C SER A 10 -9.24 -5.03 -14.99
N SER A 11 -10.26 -5.50 -14.29
CA SER A 11 -10.94 -4.74 -13.25
C SER A 11 -11.14 -5.59 -12.01
N SER A 12 -10.88 -5.03 -10.84
CA SER A 12 -11.14 -5.65 -9.55
C SER A 12 -11.85 -4.67 -8.62
N SER A 13 -12.65 -5.21 -7.72
CA SER A 13 -13.34 -4.43 -6.70
C SER A 13 -13.46 -5.25 -5.43
N SER A 14 -13.30 -4.60 -4.29
CA SER A 14 -13.51 -5.20 -2.98
C SER A 14 -14.23 -4.22 -2.07
N SER A 15 -14.99 -4.75 -1.13
CA SER A 15 -15.66 -3.98 -0.10
C SER A 15 -15.55 -4.70 1.22
N THR A 16 -15.37 -3.95 2.29
CA THR A 16 -15.28 -4.50 3.64
C THR A 16 -16.16 -3.67 4.56
N THR A 17 -17.01 -4.35 5.32
CA THR A 17 -17.91 -3.71 6.27
C THR A 17 -17.50 -4.10 7.69
N ILE A 18 -17.26 -3.11 8.54
CA ILE A 18 -16.92 -3.29 9.95
C ILE A 18 -17.80 -2.34 10.76
N ASN A 19 -18.54 -2.84 11.75
CA ASN A 19 -19.42 -2.02 12.61
C ASN A 19 -20.40 -1.12 11.81
N GLY A 20 -20.95 -1.62 10.71
CA GLY A 20 -21.87 -0.86 9.84
C GLY A 20 -21.20 0.17 8.93
N GLN A 21 -19.88 0.31 9.00
CA GLN A 21 -19.10 1.17 8.12
C GLN A 21 -18.54 0.34 6.96
N THR A 22 -18.91 0.69 5.72
CA THR A 22 -18.43 0.02 4.50
C THR A 22 -17.35 0.85 3.82
N VAL A 23 -16.16 0.27 3.66
CA VAL A 23 -15.09 0.80 2.81
C VAL A 23 -15.09 0.02 1.50
N SER A 24 -15.04 0.71 0.36
CA SER A 24 -14.90 0.08 -0.96
C SER A 24 -13.63 0.52 -1.67
N LYS A 25 -13.06 -0.42 -2.42
CA LYS A 25 -11.87 -0.24 -3.24
C LYS A 25 -12.15 -0.83 -4.62
N SER A 26 -11.72 -0.15 -5.67
CA SER A 26 -11.74 -0.72 -7.02
C SER A 26 -10.50 -0.33 -7.79
N GLU A 27 -10.02 -1.23 -8.64
CA GLU A 27 -8.88 -1.01 -9.51
C GLU A 27 -9.24 -1.40 -10.94
N GLN A 28 -8.85 -0.56 -11.90
CA GLN A 28 -9.00 -0.82 -13.32
C GLN A 28 -7.63 -0.63 -13.97
N THR A 29 -7.16 -1.65 -14.68
CA THR A 29 -5.89 -1.62 -15.39
C THR A 29 -6.14 -1.90 -16.86
N TYR A 30 -5.60 -1.05 -17.71
CA TYR A 30 -5.67 -1.17 -19.16
C TYR A 30 -4.25 -1.10 -19.71
N SER A 31 -3.85 -2.10 -20.48
CA SER A 31 -2.52 -2.16 -21.09
C SER A 31 -2.65 -2.26 -22.60
N ASP A 32 -1.87 -1.42 -23.29
CA ASP A 32 -1.69 -1.45 -24.73
C ASP A 32 -0.17 -1.28 -25.03
N PRO A 33 0.28 -1.34 -26.29
CA PRO A 33 1.71 -1.19 -26.59
C PRO A 33 2.25 0.22 -26.36
N SER A 34 1.40 1.22 -26.14
CA SER A 34 1.87 2.56 -25.76
C SER A 34 2.17 2.64 -24.26
N GLY A 35 1.51 1.81 -23.45
CA GLY A 35 1.73 1.77 -22.02
C GLY A 35 0.62 1.06 -21.24
N THR A 36 0.70 1.20 -19.92
CA THR A 36 -0.29 0.69 -18.98
C THR A 36 -0.87 1.83 -18.17
N ARG A 37 -2.20 1.92 -18.13
CA ARG A 37 -2.96 2.86 -17.32
C ARG A 37 -3.69 2.12 -16.21
N THR A 38 -3.49 2.55 -14.98
CA THR A 38 -4.21 2.03 -13.81
C THR A 38 -5.01 3.15 -13.15
N GLN A 39 -6.26 2.89 -12.83
CA GLN A 39 -7.14 3.76 -12.07
C GLN A 39 -7.57 3.04 -10.80
N ARG A 40 -7.28 3.63 -9.63
CA ARG A 40 -7.74 3.12 -8.34
C ARG A 40 -8.78 4.07 -7.78
N THR A 41 -9.84 3.51 -7.22
CA THR A 41 -10.85 4.25 -6.47
C THR A 41 -10.92 3.71 -5.06
N HIS A 42 -10.90 4.61 -4.08
CA HIS A 42 -11.05 4.30 -2.68
C HIS A 42 -12.16 5.15 -2.09
N GLN A 43 -13.16 4.53 -1.49
CA GLN A 43 -14.28 5.23 -0.87
C GLN A 43 -14.45 4.75 0.58
N ALA A 44 -14.26 5.69 1.50
CA ALA A 44 -14.56 5.50 2.90
C ALA A 44 -15.98 5.99 3.21
N PRO A 45 -16.66 5.44 4.23
CA PRO A 45 -17.98 5.90 4.64
C PRO A 45 -17.96 7.38 5.03
N GLY A 46 -18.88 8.16 4.48
CA GLY A 46 -18.99 9.59 4.78
C GLY A 46 -17.94 10.49 4.12
N GLU A 47 -17.01 9.93 3.34
CA GLU A 47 -16.03 10.69 2.57
C GLU A 47 -16.32 10.64 1.06
N ALA A 48 -15.87 11.66 0.33
CA ALA A 48 -15.89 11.63 -1.13
C ALA A 48 -14.92 10.55 -1.65
N PRO A 49 -15.25 9.84 -2.75
CA PRO A 49 -14.35 8.88 -3.36
C PRO A 49 -13.02 9.52 -3.78
N ARG A 50 -11.91 8.89 -3.40
CA ARG A 50 -10.56 9.26 -3.85
C ARG A 50 -10.21 8.45 -5.09
N ILE A 51 -9.80 9.12 -6.16
CA ILE A 51 -9.43 8.50 -7.43
C ILE A 51 -7.95 8.75 -7.68
N GLU A 52 -7.19 7.68 -7.83
CA GLU A 52 -5.77 7.71 -8.18
C GLU A 52 -5.60 7.20 -9.62
N ARG A 53 -4.69 7.82 -10.36
CA ARG A 53 -4.39 7.47 -11.75
C ARG A 53 -2.89 7.29 -11.90
N PHE A 54 -2.50 6.15 -12.46
CA PHE A 54 -1.12 5.80 -12.74
C PHE A 54 -1.00 5.51 -14.22
N HIS A 55 0.08 6.00 -14.83
CA HIS A 55 0.38 5.74 -16.23
C HIS A 55 1.85 5.40 -16.38
N THR A 56 2.10 4.28 -17.06
CA THR A 56 3.41 3.71 -17.30
C THR A 56 3.60 3.55 -18.80
N ASP A 57 4.76 3.91 -19.33
CA ASP A 57 5.10 3.71 -20.73
C ASP A 57 5.36 2.23 -21.07
N ALA A 58 5.53 1.95 -22.36
CA ALA A 58 5.90 0.62 -22.86
C ALA A 58 7.23 0.08 -22.30
N ASN A 59 8.10 0.95 -21.77
CA ASN A 59 9.38 0.59 -21.15
C ASN A 59 9.27 0.40 -19.64
N GLY A 60 8.06 0.44 -19.07
CA GLY A 60 7.83 0.28 -17.63
C GLY A 60 8.13 1.54 -16.80
N ARG A 61 8.34 2.70 -17.43
CA ARG A 61 8.58 3.98 -16.75
C ARG A 61 7.28 4.72 -16.50
N GLN A 62 7.06 5.15 -15.27
CA GLN A 62 5.91 5.96 -14.92
C GLN A 62 6.02 7.35 -15.56
N ILE A 63 5.04 7.74 -16.37
CA ILE A 63 5.04 9.00 -17.14
C ILE A 63 4.41 10.14 -16.34
N ASP A 64 3.53 9.81 -15.39
CA ASP A 64 2.82 10.78 -14.56
C ASP A 64 3.34 10.77 -13.11
N ASN A 65 4.13 11.79 -12.74
CA ASN A 65 4.05 12.40 -11.39
C ASN A 65 4.73 13.79 -11.28
N PRO A 66 4.04 14.93 -11.53
CA PRO A 66 4.50 16.22 -11.03
C PRO A 66 3.83 16.68 -9.72
N ARG A 67 2.89 15.93 -9.12
CA ARG A 67 2.25 16.27 -7.83
C ARG A 67 1.56 15.05 -7.19
N GLY A 68 2.15 14.49 -6.13
CA GLY A 68 1.42 13.50 -5.32
C GLY A 68 2.33 12.60 -4.48
N THR A 69 2.70 13.11 -3.32
CA THR A 69 3.28 12.41 -2.16
C THR A 69 2.33 11.35 -1.56
N ASP A 70 1.87 10.38 -2.34
CA ASP A 70 1.09 9.25 -1.79
C ASP A 70 1.16 7.95 -2.61
N ALA A 71 2.05 7.88 -3.61
CA ALA A 71 2.44 6.59 -4.18
C ALA A 71 3.38 5.88 -3.20
N ARG A 72 2.82 5.43 -2.07
CA ARG A 72 3.44 4.44 -1.19
C ARG A 72 3.61 3.15 -1.99
N ARG A 73 4.67 3.11 -2.82
CA ARG A 73 5.29 1.84 -3.22
C ARG A 73 5.43 1.06 -1.93
N ILE A 74 4.83 -0.11 -1.86
CA ILE A 74 5.20 -1.08 -0.84
C ILE A 74 6.67 -1.36 -1.16
N GLN A 75 7.57 -0.71 -0.45
CA GLN A 75 8.94 -1.19 -0.33
C GLN A 75 8.79 -2.55 0.34
N ASP A 76 9.31 -3.59 -0.28
CA ASP A 76 9.54 -4.85 0.43
C ASP A 76 10.36 -4.48 1.66
N VAL A 77 9.72 -4.57 2.83
CA VAL A 77 10.35 -4.30 4.11
C VAL A 77 11.16 -5.53 4.46
N THR A 78 12.24 -5.79 3.71
CA THR A 78 13.35 -6.60 4.22
C THR A 78 14.17 -5.73 5.17
N GLU A 79 13.56 -5.23 6.25
CA GLU A 79 14.26 -4.73 7.44
C GLU A 79 14.17 -5.83 8.50
N GLU A 80 14.82 -6.97 8.22
CA GLU A 80 15.03 -8.04 9.19
C GLU A 80 16.25 -7.75 10.10
N GLU A 81 16.92 -6.61 9.93
CA GLU A 81 18.18 -6.30 10.64
C GLU A 81 18.03 -5.44 11.91
N ASP A 82 16.89 -4.76 12.14
CA ASP A 82 16.71 -3.82 13.28
C ASP A 82 15.75 -4.28 14.39
N ALA A 83 15.13 -5.46 14.24
CA ALA A 83 14.29 -6.07 15.27
C ALA A 83 15.04 -6.51 16.55
N PRO A 84 16.27 -7.08 16.52
CA PRO A 84 16.90 -7.64 17.71
C PRO A 84 17.47 -6.57 18.66
N ALA A 85 17.68 -5.34 18.18
CA ALA A 85 18.14 -4.22 19.00
C ALA A 85 17.00 -3.59 19.80
N LYS A 86 15.81 -3.45 19.19
CA LYS A 86 14.61 -2.89 19.86
C LYS A 86 13.97 -3.87 20.84
N GLY A 87 14.06 -5.18 20.59
CA GLY A 87 13.57 -6.21 21.52
C GLY A 87 14.28 -6.16 22.88
N ARG A 88 15.62 -6.08 22.88
CA ARG A 88 16.44 -6.03 24.11
C ARG A 88 16.14 -4.81 24.99
N GLN A 89 15.97 -3.64 24.37
CA GLN A 89 15.65 -2.41 25.10
C GLN A 89 14.23 -2.41 25.71
N TYR A 90 13.32 -3.22 25.15
CA TYR A 90 11.97 -3.35 25.68
C TYR A 90 11.94 -4.29 26.88
N GLU A 91 12.74 -5.35 26.86
CA GLU A 91 12.88 -6.33 27.95
C GLU A 91 13.53 -5.71 29.20
N GLU A 92 14.64 -4.98 29.06
CA GLU A 92 15.30 -4.28 30.20
C GLU A 92 14.36 -3.30 30.92
N ARG A 93 13.55 -2.53 30.19
CA ARG A 93 12.60 -1.58 30.81
C ARG A 93 11.49 -2.27 31.59
N MET A 94 11.11 -3.48 31.19
CA MET A 94 10.09 -4.26 31.89
C MET A 94 10.64 -4.87 33.19
N GLU A 95 11.92 -5.28 33.20
CA GLU A 95 12.58 -5.80 34.40
C GLU A 95 12.81 -4.72 35.46
N ASP A 96 13.23 -3.52 35.06
CA ASP A 96 13.45 -2.37 35.96
C ASP A 96 12.18 -1.92 36.69
N GLU A 97 11.01 -2.07 36.06
CA GLU A 97 9.72 -1.71 36.66
C GLU A 97 9.23 -2.77 37.66
N TYR A 98 9.52 -4.05 37.40
CA TYR A 98 9.20 -5.16 38.32
C TYR A 98 10.06 -5.10 39.59
N ALA A 99 11.35 -4.76 39.47
CA ALA A 99 12.26 -4.62 40.61
C ALA A 99 11.82 -3.53 41.60
N LYS A 100 11.24 -2.42 41.10
CA LYS A 100 10.74 -1.32 41.96
C LYS A 100 9.48 -1.67 42.75
N ARG A 101 8.73 -2.71 42.38
CA ARG A 101 7.44 -3.03 43.00
C ARG A 101 7.45 -4.20 43.97
N GLU A 102 8.38 -5.15 43.86
CA GLU A 102 8.38 -6.37 44.70
C GLU A 102 9.74 -6.76 45.33
N GLY A 103 10.67 -5.84 45.55
CA GLY A 103 11.99 -6.25 46.04
C GLY A 103 12.85 -5.18 46.67
N GLY A 104 12.33 -4.49 47.69
CA GLY A 104 13.17 -3.83 48.68
C GLY A 104 13.32 -4.71 49.91
N ALA A 105 14.29 -5.62 49.87
CA ALA A 105 15.02 -6.08 51.06
C ALA A 105 16.31 -5.26 51.15
#